data_AF-A0A1Y4AVR3-F1
#
_entry.id   AF-A0A1Y4AVR3-F1
#
_cell.length_a   1.000
_cell.length_b   1.000
_cell.length_c   1.000
_cell.angle_alpha   90.00
_cell.angle_beta   90.00
_cell.angle_gamma   90.00
#
_symmetry.space_group_name_H-M   'P 1'
#
loop_
_entity.id
_entity.type
_entity.pdbx_description
1 polymer ?
#
loop_
_entity_poly.entity_id
_entity_poly.type
_entity_poly.pdbx_seq_one_letter_code
_entity_poly.pdbx_strand_id
1 'polypeptide(L)'
;MTKEQYEFLIKLPADSKIDTDLSTEDRTLIYGYTCDRQTFHVYIKDEKVHIVRYKYRGDLIELPVFSAARCVPNKRIYPETCDYEFCCFLHNEGVTLPFTTYNEERPQQTFYGRILE
;
A
#
# COMPACT_ATOMS: atom_id res chain seq x y z
N MET A 1 -2.23 -1.61 -8.59
CA MET A 1 -1.53 -1.04 -9.76
C MET A 1 -1.47 -2.10 -10.85
N THR A 2 -1.24 -1.71 -12.11
CA THR A 2 -1.06 -2.65 -13.22
C THR A 2 0.31 -3.33 -13.17
N LYS A 3 0.49 -4.40 -13.96
CA LYS A 3 1.77 -5.09 -14.08
C LYS A 3 2.87 -4.18 -14.64
N GLU A 4 2.54 -3.39 -15.65
CA GLU A 4 3.48 -2.44 -16.28
C GLU A 4 3.96 -1.39 -15.28
N GLN A 5 3.04 -0.83 -14.47
CA GLN A 5 3.34 0.10 -13.38
C GLN A 5 4.26 -0.51 -12.32
N TYR A 6 3.98 -1.75 -11.91
CA TYR A 6 4.83 -2.50 -10.99
C TYR A 6 6.23 -2.72 -11.59
N GLU A 7 6.32 -3.18 -12.83
CA GLU A 7 7.59 -3.43 -13.51
C GLU A 7 8.42 -2.17 -13.70
N PHE A 8 7.77 -1.03 -13.92
CA PHE A 8 8.41 0.28 -13.96
C PHE A 8 9.02 0.62 -12.59
N LEU A 9 8.24 0.54 -11.50
CA LEU A 9 8.69 0.91 -10.16
C LEU A 9 9.86 0.06 -9.67
N ILE A 10 9.88 -1.25 -9.91
CA ILE A 10 10.97 -2.12 -9.42
C ILE A 10 12.29 -1.91 -10.19
N LYS A 11 12.24 -1.35 -11.40
CA LYS A 11 13.42 -1.03 -12.21
C LYS A 11 13.91 0.40 -11.98
N LEU A 12 13.13 1.20 -11.26
CA LEU A 12 13.41 2.61 -11.07
C LEU A 12 14.57 2.83 -10.08
N PRO A 13 15.59 3.64 -10.42
CA PRO A 13 16.65 4.02 -9.49
C PRO A 13 16.09 4.74 -8.25
N ALA A 14 16.71 4.52 -7.09
CA ALA A 14 16.24 5.06 -5.81
C ALA A 14 16.28 6.60 -5.70
N ASP A 15 17.07 7.26 -6.55
CA ASP A 15 17.23 8.71 -6.63
C ASP A 15 16.28 9.37 -7.66
N SER A 16 15.46 8.58 -8.35
CA SER A 16 14.50 9.09 -9.32
C SER A 16 13.36 9.85 -8.63
N LYS A 17 12.84 10.86 -9.31
CA LYS A 17 11.61 11.56 -8.92
C LYS A 17 10.53 11.29 -9.95
N ILE A 18 9.35 10.91 -9.48
CA ILE A 18 8.18 10.66 -10.29
C ILE A 18 7.17 11.75 -10.00
N ASP A 19 6.68 12.44 -11.04
CA ASP A 19 5.54 13.34 -10.88
C ASP A 19 4.29 12.53 -10.56
N THR A 20 3.57 12.89 -9.51
CA THR A 20 2.41 12.14 -9.03
C THR A 20 1.38 13.08 -8.43
N ASP A 21 0.13 12.88 -8.82
CA ASP A 21 -1.04 13.55 -8.25
C ASP A 21 -1.82 12.55 -7.41
N LEU A 22 -1.96 12.82 -6.11
CA LEU A 22 -2.62 11.91 -5.19
C LEU A 22 -4.13 12.18 -5.18
N SER A 23 -4.88 11.28 -5.80
CA SER A 23 -6.34 11.31 -5.71
C SER A 23 -6.83 11.12 -4.27
N THR A 24 -7.91 11.82 -3.91
CA THR A 24 -8.62 11.70 -2.63
C THR A 24 -9.74 10.66 -2.63
N GLU A 25 -9.97 9.98 -3.75
CA GLU A 25 -11.01 8.95 -3.88
C GLU A 25 -10.75 7.76 -2.96
N ASP A 26 -11.81 7.29 -2.31
CA ASP A 26 -11.84 6.10 -1.45
C ASP A 26 -11.25 4.87 -2.13
N ARG A 27 -10.13 4.37 -1.62
CA ARG A 27 -9.45 3.16 -2.13
C ARG A 27 -8.37 2.64 -1.20
N THR A 28 -7.94 1.42 -1.47
CA THR A 28 -6.70 0.86 -0.92
C THR A 28 -5.49 1.59 -1.49
N LEU A 29 -4.59 2.02 -0.60
CA LEU A 29 -3.31 2.62 -0.96
C LEU A 29 -2.17 1.59 -0.89
N ILE A 30 -2.08 0.84 0.22
CA ILE A 30 -1.10 -0.23 0.41
C ILE A 30 -1.78 -1.43 1.04
N TYR A 31 -1.53 -2.62 0.51
CA TYR A 31 -2.02 -3.84 1.11
C TYR A 31 -0.96 -4.94 1.11
N GLY A 32 -0.81 -5.58 2.26
CA GLY A 32 0.29 -6.49 2.52
C GLY A 32 0.20 -7.16 3.87
N TYR A 33 1.35 -7.59 4.37
CA TYR A 33 1.43 -8.27 5.65
C TYR A 33 2.77 -8.04 6.34
N THR A 34 2.77 -8.22 7.65
CA THR A 34 3.92 -8.05 8.54
C THR A 34 4.67 -9.37 8.78
N CYS A 35 5.85 -9.29 9.40
CA CYS A 35 6.60 -10.46 9.86
C CYS A 35 5.77 -11.40 10.76
N ASP A 36 4.91 -10.83 11.59
CA ASP A 36 4.00 -11.55 12.50
C ASP A 36 2.76 -12.11 11.81
N ARG A 37 2.74 -12.08 10.46
CA ARG A 37 1.64 -12.55 9.60
C ARG A 37 0.31 -11.86 9.90
N GLN A 38 0.36 -10.61 10.37
CA GLN A 38 -0.81 -9.75 10.43
C GLN A 38 -0.99 -9.07 9.08
N THR A 39 -2.23 -8.99 8.62
CA THR A 39 -2.60 -8.14 7.50
C THR A 39 -2.29 -6.69 7.84
N PHE A 40 -1.72 -5.98 6.89
CA PHE A 40 -1.41 -4.56 6.97
C PHE A 40 -2.12 -3.87 5.81
N HIS A 41 -2.95 -2.89 6.12
CA HIS A 41 -3.80 -2.23 5.15
C HIS A 41 -3.75 -0.72 5.38
N VAL A 42 -3.34 0.00 4.35
CA VAL A 42 -3.41 1.46 4.27
C VAL A 42 -4.44 1.80 3.22
N TYR A 43 -5.37 2.66 3.56
CA TYR A 43 -6.44 3.07 2.66
C TYR A 43 -6.82 4.52 2.94
N ILE A 44 -7.42 5.16 1.94
CA ILE A 44 -8.07 6.46 2.10
C ILE A 44 -9.58 6.22 2.10
N LYS A 45 -10.28 6.87 3.04
CA LYS A 45 -11.74 6.87 3.15
C LYS A 45 -12.17 8.22 3.71
N ASP A 46 -13.19 8.84 3.13
CA ASP A 46 -13.68 10.16 3.55
C ASP A 46 -12.54 11.20 3.65
N GLU A 47 -11.66 11.20 2.64
CA GLU A 47 -10.46 12.06 2.51
C GLU A 47 -9.40 11.86 3.62
N LYS A 48 -9.50 10.79 4.42
CA LYS A 48 -8.55 10.47 5.50
C LYS A 48 -7.80 9.19 5.23
N VAL A 49 -6.49 9.24 5.44
CA VAL A 49 -5.62 8.06 5.38
C VAL A 49 -5.69 7.31 6.71
N HIS A 50 -6.01 6.03 6.63
CA HIS A 50 -6.02 5.09 7.74
C HIS A 50 -4.96 4.02 7.54
N ILE A 51 -4.29 3.64 8.63
CA ILE A 51 -3.41 2.47 8.67
C ILE A 51 -4.00 1.51 9.67
N VAL A 52 -4.28 0.27 9.25
CA VAL A 52 -4.83 -0.75 10.13
C VAL A 52 -4.03 -2.05 10.04
N ARG A 53 -4.00 -2.78 11.16
CA ARG A 53 -3.37 -4.08 11.26
C ARG A 53 -4.29 -5.06 11.98
N TYR A 54 -4.38 -6.27 11.46
CA TYR A 54 -5.25 -7.31 12.04
C TYR A 54 -4.79 -8.72 11.68
N LYS A 55 -5.23 -9.70 12.48
CA LYS A 55 -5.17 -11.12 12.12
C LYS A 55 -6.50 -11.55 11.51
N TYR A 56 -6.54 -12.67 10.80
CA TYR A 56 -7.74 -13.18 10.12
C TYR A 56 -8.99 -13.23 11.03
N ARG A 57 -8.84 -13.61 12.30
CA ARG A 57 -9.91 -13.61 13.33
C ARG A 57 -9.60 -12.67 14.50
N GLY A 58 -8.82 -11.62 14.27
CA GLY A 58 -8.41 -10.68 15.31
C GLY A 58 -9.09 -9.32 15.19
N ASP A 59 -8.89 -8.51 16.21
CA ASP A 59 -9.32 -7.12 16.23
C ASP A 59 -8.62 -6.30 15.15
N LEU A 60 -9.35 -5.31 14.66
CA LEU A 60 -8.83 -4.30 13.74
C LEU A 60 -8.17 -3.20 14.56
N ILE A 61 -6.85 -3.12 14.51
CA ILE A 61 -6.09 -2.12 15.26
C ILE A 61 -5.70 -1.00 14.31
N GLU A 62 -6.20 0.20 14.56
CA GLU A 62 -5.74 1.42 13.89
C GLU A 62 -4.38 1.84 14.41
N LEU A 63 -3.52 2.26 13.50
CA LEU A 63 -2.18 2.76 13.79
C LEU A 63 -2.11 4.25 13.43
N PRO A 64 -1.47 5.08 14.27
CA PRO A 64 -1.23 6.47 13.95
C PRO A 64 -0.35 6.65 12.70
N VAL A 65 -0.70 7.64 11.88
CA VAL A 65 0.05 8.05 10.68
C VAL A 65 0.96 9.22 11.05
N PHE A 66 2.26 8.98 11.13
CA PHE A 66 3.25 10.02 11.47
C PHE A 66 4.35 10.22 10.43
N SER A 67 4.42 9.37 9.40
CA SER A 67 5.43 9.46 8.33
C SER A 67 5.10 8.52 7.17
N ALA A 68 5.56 8.84 5.95
CA ALA A 68 5.46 7.97 4.77
C ALA A 68 5.99 6.55 5.00
N ALA A 69 7.14 6.41 5.68
CA ALA A 69 7.74 5.11 5.99
C ALA A 69 6.85 4.17 6.81
N ARG A 70 5.84 4.70 7.50
CA ARG A 70 4.90 3.91 8.31
C ARG A 70 3.71 3.41 7.51
N CYS A 71 3.56 3.83 6.26
CA CYS A 71 2.55 3.32 5.33
C CYS A 71 2.95 1.98 4.70
N VAL A 72 4.11 1.41 5.05
CA VAL A 72 4.61 0.15 4.49
C VAL A 72 4.87 -0.86 5.63
N PRO A 73 4.42 -2.12 5.50
CA PRO A 73 4.70 -3.15 6.50
C PRO A 73 6.18 -3.54 6.50
N ASN A 74 6.63 -4.08 7.64
CA ASN A 74 8.00 -4.57 7.82
C ASN A 74 8.32 -5.89 7.08
N LYS A 75 7.47 -6.36 6.17
CA LYS A 75 7.70 -7.61 5.42
C LYS A 75 7.41 -7.50 3.93
N ARG A 76 6.15 -7.50 3.50
CA ARG A 76 5.81 -7.54 2.08
C ARG A 76 4.49 -6.85 1.76
N ILE A 77 4.39 -6.29 0.56
CA ILE A 77 3.18 -5.71 -0.03
C ILE A 77 2.84 -6.38 -1.36
N TYR A 78 1.55 -6.51 -1.66
CA TYR A 78 1.09 -7.15 -2.90
C TYR A 78 0.89 -6.06 -3.98
N PRO A 79 1.74 -6.00 -5.02
CA PRO A 79 1.75 -4.88 -5.95
C PRO A 79 0.39 -4.67 -6.64
N GLU A 80 -0.27 -5.74 -7.06
CA GLU A 80 -1.55 -5.69 -7.75
C GLU A 80 -2.68 -5.03 -6.92
N THR A 81 -2.51 -4.95 -5.59
CA THR A 81 -3.46 -4.34 -4.65
C THR A 81 -3.06 -2.95 -4.14
N CYS A 82 -1.86 -2.49 -4.48
CA CYS A 82 -1.37 -1.18 -4.04
C CYS A 82 -1.68 -0.11 -5.09
N ASP A 83 -1.93 1.10 -4.64
CA ASP A 83 -2.17 2.27 -5.50
C ASP A 83 -0.85 2.73 -6.14
N TYR A 84 -0.88 3.04 -7.44
CA TYR A 84 0.34 3.36 -8.16
C TYR A 84 0.89 4.73 -7.75
N GLU A 85 0.03 5.74 -7.77
CA GLU A 85 0.33 7.13 -7.44
C GLU A 85 0.87 7.22 -6.00
N PHE A 86 0.23 6.53 -5.06
CA PHE A 86 0.72 6.46 -3.69
C PHE A 86 2.08 5.75 -3.58
N CYS A 87 2.31 4.67 -4.33
CA CYS A 87 3.63 4.03 -4.38
C CYS A 87 4.71 4.97 -4.96
N CYS A 88 4.38 5.77 -5.98
CA CYS A 88 5.27 6.80 -6.51
C CYS A 88 5.60 7.87 -5.46
N PHE A 89 4.61 8.34 -4.71
CA PHE A 89 4.81 9.24 -3.58
C PHE A 89 5.76 8.63 -2.53
N LEU A 90 5.53 7.39 -2.10
CA LEU A 90 6.40 6.71 -1.15
C LEU A 90 7.84 6.55 -1.66
N HIS A 91 8.01 6.24 -2.95
CA HIS A 91 9.33 6.19 -3.58
C HIS A 91 10.03 7.56 -3.52
N ASN A 92 9.33 8.64 -3.86
CA ASN A 92 9.86 10.00 -3.78
C ASN A 92 10.31 10.36 -2.36
N GLU A 93 9.63 9.83 -1.33
CA GLU A 93 9.98 9.98 0.09
C GLU A 93 11.12 9.04 0.54
N GLY A 94 11.75 8.31 -0.38
CA GLY A 94 12.86 7.38 -0.09
C GLY A 94 12.41 6.10 0.62
N VAL A 95 11.12 5.78 0.61
CA VAL A 95 10.59 4.58 1.26
C VAL A 95 10.85 3.36 0.38
N THR A 96 11.45 2.32 0.96
CA THR A 96 11.60 1.03 0.29
C THR A 96 10.26 0.31 0.21
N LEU A 97 9.89 -0.14 -0.99
CA LEU A 97 8.64 -0.85 -1.27
C LEU A 97 8.92 -2.37 -1.40
N PRO A 98 8.65 -3.19 -0.38
CA PRO A 98 9.01 -4.60 -0.38
C PRO A 98 7.95 -5.43 -1.11
N PHE A 99 7.79 -5.21 -2.41
CA PHE A 99 6.80 -5.95 -3.22
C PHE A 99 7.02 -7.47 -3.17
N THR A 100 5.92 -8.22 -3.26
CA THR A 100 5.93 -9.61 -3.72
C THR A 100 5.97 -9.66 -5.25
N THR A 101 6.06 -10.87 -5.82
CA THR A 101 5.76 -11.08 -7.24
C THR A 101 4.32 -10.66 -7.54
N TYR A 102 4.12 -10.01 -8.69
CA TYR A 102 2.80 -9.61 -9.19
C TYR A 102 1.92 -10.82 -9.48
N ASN A 103 0.66 -10.77 -9.06
CA ASN A 103 -0.33 -11.80 -9.33
C ASN A 103 -1.44 -11.26 -10.24
N GLU A 104 -1.53 -11.77 -11.47
CA GLU A 104 -2.55 -11.39 -12.47
C GLU A 104 -3.95 -11.92 -12.14
N GLU A 105 -4.06 -12.96 -11.32
CA GLU A 105 -5.33 -13.63 -11.01
C GLU A 105 -6.10 -12.95 -9.86
N ARG A 106 -5.51 -11.95 -9.20
CA ARG A 106 -6.18 -11.31 -8.06
C ARG A 106 -7.33 -10.40 -8.55
N PRO A 107 -8.54 -10.53 -7.99
CA PRO A 107 -9.68 -9.72 -8.39
C PRO A 107 -9.49 -8.23 -8.02
N GLN A 108 -9.97 -7.34 -8.89
CA GLN A 108 -9.99 -5.90 -8.63
C GLN A 108 -11.07 -5.51 -7.61
N GLN A 109 -10.70 -4.67 -6.66
CA GLN A 109 -11.55 -4.21 -5.56
C GLN A 109 -11.17 -2.78 -5.17
N THR A 110 -12.14 -2.01 -4.65
CA THR A 110 -11.87 -0.69 -4.03
C THR A 110 -11.06 -0.84 -2.74
N PHE A 111 -11.51 -1.76 -1.86
CA PHE A 111 -10.84 -2.10 -0.62
C PHE A 111 -10.43 -3.58 -0.61
N TYR A 112 -9.13 -3.86 -0.50
CA TYR A 112 -8.60 -5.23 -0.49
C TYR A 112 -8.53 -5.87 0.91
N GLY A 113 -8.73 -5.05 1.95
CA GLY A 113 -8.72 -5.45 3.35
C GLY A 113 -9.89 -4.88 4.14
N ARG A 114 -9.93 -5.20 5.43
CA ARG A 114 -10.89 -4.63 6.38
C ARG A 114 -10.60 -3.13 6.56
N ILE A 115 -11.66 -2.36 6.68
CA ILE A 115 -11.65 -0.92 6.97
C ILE A 115 -12.34 -0.66 8.30
N LEU A 116 -12.10 0.51 8.88
CA LEU A 116 -12.86 1.03 10.01
C LEU A 116 -14.23 1.46 9.47
N GLU A 117 -15.29 1.08 10.16
CA GLU A 117 -16.66 1.50 9.84
C GLU A 117 -16.84 2.98 10.13
#